data_AF-A0A9E0XIA4-F1
#
_entry.id   AF-A0A9E0XIA4-F1
#
_cell.length_a   1.000
_cell.length_b   1.000
_cell.length_c   1.000
_cell.angle_alpha   90.00
_cell.angle_beta   90.00
_cell.angle_gamma   90.00
#
_symmetry.space_group_name_H-M   'P 1'
#
loop_
_entity.id
_entity.type
_entity.pdbx_description
1 polymer ?
#
loop_
_entity_poly.entity_id
_entity_poly.type
_entity_poly.pdbx_seq_one_letter_code
_entity_poly.pdbx_strand_id
1 'polypeptide(L)'
;MINILKSESRTTHILFGETPGRGGHLWPGQFGKTPFPATWSSEKIMHYVSDIATDPSIIWKQTTGKSGALFTNAGKPVRFSTIAERECVKIKVVIEPAGEGIITGYPGA
;
A
#
# COMPACT_ATOMS: atom_id res chain seq x y z
N MET A 1 -11.75 17.47 3.42
CA MET A 1 -10.71 16.68 2.72
C MET A 1 -10.02 15.82 3.76
N ILE A 2 -10.22 14.51 3.73
CA ILE A 2 -9.55 13.57 4.63
C ILE A 2 -8.13 13.35 4.11
N ASN A 3 -7.14 13.85 4.85
CA ASN A 3 -5.72 13.74 4.53
C ASN A 3 -5.23 12.31 4.89
N ILE A 4 -5.65 11.31 4.12
CA ILE A 4 -5.12 9.91 4.19
C ILE A 4 -3.69 9.86 3.61
N LEU A 5 -3.24 10.97 3.02
CA LEU A 5 -1.94 11.16 2.41
C LEU A 5 -0.88 11.55 3.46
N LYS A 6 0.15 10.71 3.58
CA LYS A 6 1.45 10.98 4.25
C LYS A 6 1.57 10.57 5.71
N SER A 7 1.33 9.31 6.04
CA SER A 7 2.18 8.71 7.07
C SER A 7 3.61 8.64 6.49
N GLU A 8 4.52 9.45 7.05
CA GLU A 8 5.93 9.44 6.64
C GLU A 8 6.53 8.03 6.82
N SER A 9 6.12 7.31 7.87
CA SER A 9 6.58 5.93 8.10
C SER A 9 6.13 4.98 7.01
N ARG A 10 4.89 5.11 6.52
CA ARG A 10 4.34 4.27 5.44
C ARG A 10 4.90 4.66 4.08
N THR A 11 5.15 5.95 3.87
CA THR A 11 5.87 6.45 2.68
C THR A 11 7.27 5.86 2.62
N THR A 12 8.01 5.92 3.73
CA THR A 12 9.33 5.30 3.86
C THR A 12 9.24 3.79 3.65
N HIS A 13 8.28 3.10 4.28
CA HIS A 13 8.06 1.67 4.07
C HIS A 13 7.90 1.32 2.59
N ILE A 14 7.01 2.01 1.88
CA ILE A 14 6.70 1.72 0.47
C ILE A 14 7.92 1.99 -0.41
N LEU A 15 8.54 3.17 -0.28
CA LEU A 15 9.57 3.61 -1.20
C LEU A 15 10.94 3.01 -0.89
N PHE A 16 11.38 3.09 0.37
CA PHE A 16 12.76 2.81 0.75
C PHE A 16 12.92 1.56 1.63
N GLY A 17 11.87 1.22 2.37
CA GLY A 17 11.86 0.17 3.38
C GLY A 17 12.60 0.56 4.66
N GLU A 18 12.14 0.06 5.81
CA GLU A 18 12.76 0.40 7.10
C GLU A 18 13.99 -0.46 7.40
N THR A 19 14.03 -1.69 6.90
CA THR A 19 15.12 -2.66 7.09
C THR A 19 15.26 -3.56 5.85
N PRO A 20 16.39 -4.25 5.63
CA PRO A 20 16.54 -5.17 4.51
C PRO A 20 15.40 -6.17 4.40
N GLY A 21 14.80 -6.28 3.21
CA GLY A 21 13.70 -7.19 2.91
C GLY A 21 12.33 -6.72 3.41
N ARG A 22 12.19 -5.52 3.97
CA ARG A 22 10.91 -4.94 4.41
C ARG A 22 10.60 -3.66 3.65
N GLY A 23 9.57 -3.70 2.81
CA GLY A 23 9.22 -2.56 1.95
C GLY A 23 10.28 -2.32 0.87
N GLY A 24 10.40 -1.08 0.41
CA GLY A 24 11.49 -0.67 -0.48
C GLY A 24 11.27 -1.01 -1.96
N HIS A 25 10.20 -0.45 -2.53
CA HIS A 25 9.79 -0.71 -3.91
C HIS A 25 10.14 0.42 -4.89
N LEU A 26 10.70 1.56 -4.44
CA LEU A 26 11.26 2.55 -5.37
C LEU A 26 12.47 1.95 -6.09
N TRP A 27 12.57 2.11 -7.40
CA TRP A 27 13.73 1.65 -8.18
C TRP A 27 15.06 2.14 -7.59
N PRO A 28 16.10 1.29 -7.48
CA PRO A 28 16.22 -0.09 -8.00
C PRO A 28 15.54 -1.17 -7.14
N GLY A 29 14.87 -0.80 -6.06
CA GLY A 29 14.24 -1.68 -5.09
C GLY A 29 15.24 -2.24 -4.09
N GLN A 30 14.74 -2.69 -2.94
CA GLN A 30 15.55 -3.51 -2.03
C GLN A 30 15.77 -4.91 -2.61
N PHE A 31 16.83 -5.58 -2.16
CA PHE A 31 17.13 -6.96 -2.54
C PHE A 31 15.92 -7.89 -2.33
N GLY A 32 15.57 -8.65 -3.37
CA GLY A 32 14.45 -9.59 -3.35
C GLY A 32 13.06 -8.94 -3.46
N LYS A 33 12.96 -7.63 -3.73
CA LYS A 33 11.71 -6.93 -4.00
C LYS A 33 11.51 -6.64 -5.48
N THR A 34 10.27 -6.60 -5.91
CA THR A 34 9.91 -6.07 -7.23
C THR A 34 9.82 -4.55 -7.14
N PRO A 35 10.67 -3.80 -7.87
CA PRO A 35 10.62 -2.34 -7.89
C PRO A 35 9.50 -1.85 -8.82
N PHE A 36 9.00 -0.64 -8.55
CA PHE A 36 8.24 0.15 -9.51
C PHE A 36 9.10 0.47 -10.74
N PRO A 37 8.49 0.85 -11.87
CA PRO A 37 9.25 1.25 -13.06
C PRO A 37 10.32 2.29 -12.74
N ALA A 38 11.51 2.14 -13.32
CA ALA A 38 12.63 3.05 -13.09
C ALA A 38 12.33 4.52 -13.45
N THR A 39 11.34 4.75 -14.30
CA THR A 39 10.88 6.08 -14.74
C THR A 39 9.90 6.73 -13.76
N TRP A 40 9.41 6.02 -12.74
CA TRP A 40 8.48 6.58 -11.76
C TRP A 40 9.23 7.20 -10.57
N SER A 41 8.97 8.49 -10.34
CA SER A 41 9.41 9.22 -9.14
C SER A 41 8.70 8.72 -7.88
N SER A 42 9.26 9.01 -6.70
CA SER A 42 8.62 8.80 -5.39
C SER A 42 7.22 9.42 -5.32
N GLU A 43 7.04 10.63 -5.83
CA GLU A 43 5.78 11.37 -5.78
C GLU A 43 4.72 10.67 -6.60
N LYS A 44 5.07 10.25 -7.82
CA LYS A 44 4.19 9.48 -8.71
C LYS A 44 3.75 8.15 -8.09
N ILE A 45 4.68 7.40 -7.50
CA ILE A 45 4.36 6.14 -6.80
C ILE A 45 3.34 6.40 -5.68
N MET A 46 3.63 7.37 -4.81
CA MET A 46 2.75 7.67 -3.68
C MET A 46 1.41 8.26 -4.12
N HIS A 47 1.40 9.02 -5.21
CA HIS A 47 0.17 9.51 -5.82
C HIS A 47 -0.72 8.33 -6.27
N TYR A 48 -0.20 7.37 -7.02
CA TYR A 48 -1.01 6.23 -7.46
C TYR A 48 -1.44 5.30 -6.33
N VAL A 49 -0.57 5.06 -5.34
CA VAL A 49 -0.96 4.28 -4.16
C VAL A 49 -2.11 4.97 -3.42
N SER A 50 -2.05 6.29 -3.25
CA SER A 50 -3.13 7.05 -2.61
C SER A 50 -4.39 7.13 -3.45
N ASP A 51 -4.25 7.30 -4.76
CA ASP A 51 -5.37 7.33 -5.70
C ASP A 51 -6.16 6.02 -5.56
N ILE A 52 -5.50 4.87 -5.67
CA ILE A 52 -6.12 3.55 -5.45
C ILE A 52 -6.71 3.43 -4.05
N ALA A 53 -6.03 3.91 -3.01
CA ALA A 53 -6.49 3.84 -1.62
C ALA A 53 -7.77 4.67 -1.35
N THR A 54 -8.05 5.68 -2.18
CA THR A 54 -9.15 6.64 -1.97
C THR A 54 -10.21 6.60 -3.08
N ASP A 55 -9.99 5.82 -4.13
CA ASP A 55 -10.91 5.64 -5.23
C ASP A 55 -12.17 4.86 -4.77
N PRO A 56 -13.36 5.49 -4.78
CA PRO A 56 -14.59 4.88 -4.29
C PRO A 56 -15.10 3.75 -5.20
N SER A 57 -14.56 3.60 -6.42
CA SER A 57 -14.91 2.52 -7.34
C SER A 57 -14.16 1.22 -7.06
N ILE A 58 -13.07 1.28 -6.28
CA ILE A 58 -12.23 0.14 -5.99
C ILE A 58 -12.90 -0.81 -5.00
N ILE A 59 -13.00 -2.07 -5.41
CA ILE A 59 -13.49 -3.14 -4.55
C ILE A 59 -12.34 -3.65 -3.67
N TRP A 60 -12.58 -3.65 -2.37
CA TRP A 60 -11.62 -4.08 -1.35
C TRP A 60 -11.94 -5.49 -0.84
N LYS A 61 -10.92 -6.35 -0.75
CA LYS A 61 -11.03 -7.67 -0.13
C LYS A 61 -10.44 -7.63 1.26
N GLN A 62 -11.22 -8.02 2.28
CA GLN A 62 -10.68 -8.22 3.63
C GLN A 62 -9.70 -9.41 3.61
N THR A 63 -8.51 -9.24 4.18
CA THR A 63 -7.41 -10.22 4.17
C THR A 63 -7.00 -10.72 5.55
N THR A 64 -7.41 -10.04 6.61
CA THR A 64 -7.16 -10.47 7.99
C THR A 64 -8.41 -10.31 8.86
N GLY A 65 -8.46 -11.07 9.96
CA GLY A 65 -9.57 -11.01 10.93
C GLY A 65 -10.85 -11.69 10.45
N LYS A 66 -11.88 -11.64 11.30
CA LYS A 66 -13.21 -12.17 11.00
C LYS A 66 -13.91 -11.24 10.00
N SER A 67 -14.60 -11.82 9.01
CA SER A 67 -15.37 -11.06 8.02
C SER A 67 -16.28 -10.02 8.68
N GLY A 68 -16.18 -8.76 8.24
CA GLY A 68 -16.98 -7.63 8.74
C GLY A 68 -16.51 -7.03 10.08
N ALA A 69 -15.49 -7.58 10.73
CA ALA A 69 -14.93 -7.00 11.95
C ALA A 69 -13.98 -5.83 11.64
N LEU A 70 -13.91 -4.84 12.54
CA LEU A 70 -12.93 -3.74 12.46
C LEU A 70 -11.56 -4.11 13.04
N PHE A 71 -11.52 -5.08 13.96
CA PHE A 71 -10.31 -5.57 14.60
C PHE A 71 -10.27 -7.10 14.61
N THR A 72 -9.06 -7.64 14.59
CA THR A 72 -8.79 -9.07 14.81
C THR A 72 -9.01 -9.45 16.28
N ASN A 73 -9.08 -10.75 16.59
CA ASN A 73 -9.15 -11.23 17.98
C ASN A 73 -7.93 -10.81 18.83
N ALA A 74 -6.82 -10.46 18.20
CA ALA A 74 -5.62 -9.94 18.85
C ALA A 74 -5.61 -8.41 19.01
N GLY A 75 -6.74 -7.73 18.75
CA GLY A 75 -6.88 -6.28 18.87
C GLY A 75 -6.22 -5.45 17.76
N LYS A 76 -5.60 -6.09 16.77
CA LYS A 76 -5.00 -5.38 15.61
C LYS A 76 -6.09 -4.96 14.61
N PRO A 77 -5.99 -3.79 13.97
CA PRO A 77 -6.88 -3.40 12.87
C PRO A 77 -6.92 -4.48 11.77
N VAL A 78 -8.09 -4.69 11.17
CA VAL A 78 -8.20 -5.59 10.00
C VAL A 78 -7.60 -4.94 8.75
N ARG A 79 -7.05 -5.77 7.88
CA ARG A 79 -6.47 -5.34 6.60
C ARG A 79 -7.40 -5.65 5.45
N PHE A 80 -7.48 -4.71 4.53
CA PHE A 80 -8.08 -4.90 3.23
C PHE A 80 -7.01 -4.76 2.16
N SER A 81 -7.13 -5.50 1.06
CA SER A 81 -6.25 -5.35 -0.08
C SER A 81 -7.03 -5.32 -1.38
N THR A 82 -6.43 -4.68 -2.37
CA THR A 82 -6.91 -4.67 -3.76
C THR A 82 -5.72 -4.70 -4.71
N ILE A 83 -5.98 -5.00 -5.98
CA ILE A 83 -5.03 -4.86 -7.08
C ILE A 83 -5.70 -3.97 -8.11
N ALA A 84 -5.05 -2.86 -8.45
CA ALA A 84 -5.52 -1.93 -9.46
C ALA A 84 -4.38 -1.56 -10.41
N GLU A 85 -4.74 -1.22 -11.65
CA GLU A 85 -3.77 -0.89 -12.68
C GLU A 85 -3.64 0.64 -12.86
N ARG A 86 -2.40 1.13 -12.98
CA ARG A 86 -2.07 2.50 -13.37
C ARG A 86 -0.90 2.45 -14.35
N GLU A 87 -1.09 3.05 -15.53
CA GLU A 87 -0.14 2.99 -16.66
C GLU A 87 0.41 1.58 -16.92
N CYS A 88 -0.48 0.58 -17.05
CA CYS A 88 -0.13 -0.82 -17.30
C CYS A 88 0.66 -1.52 -16.18
N VAL A 89 0.80 -0.90 -15.00
CA VAL A 89 1.40 -1.51 -13.81
C VAL A 89 0.29 -1.92 -12.86
N LYS A 90 0.20 -3.22 -12.57
CA LYS A 90 -0.65 -3.75 -11.49
C LYS A 90 -0.01 -3.45 -10.14
N ILE A 91 -0.72 -2.69 -9.31
CA ILE A 91 -0.29 -2.26 -7.99
C ILE A 91 -1.20 -2.91 -6.96
N LYS A 92 -0.62 -3.68 -6.04
CA LYS A 92 -1.34 -4.13 -4.86
C LYS A 92 -1.23 -3.10 -3.76
N VAL A 93 -2.37 -2.72 -3.22
CA VAL A 93 -2.46 -1.79 -2.08
C VAL A 93 -3.11 -2.52 -0.91
N VAL A 94 -2.60 -2.27 0.29
CA VAL A 94 -3.14 -2.79 1.55
C VAL A 94 -3.44 -1.63 2.48
N ILE A 95 -4.64 -1.62 3.07
CA ILE A 95 -5.11 -0.58 3.98
C ILE A 95 -5.65 -1.17 5.29
N GLU A 96 -5.61 -0.36 6.36
CA GLU A 96 -6.25 -0.56 7.66
C GLU A 96 -7.14 0.65 7.97
N PRO A 97 -8.46 0.58 7.67
CA PRO A 97 -9.36 1.72 7.88
C PRO A 97 -9.49 2.16 9.35
N ALA A 98 -9.38 1.20 10.28
CA ALA A 98 -9.37 1.46 11.73
C ALA A 98 -7.95 1.62 12.31
N GLY A 99 -6.93 1.69 11.45
CA GLY A 99 -5.51 1.74 11.81
C GLY A 99 -4.79 2.89 11.11
N GLU A 100 -3.60 2.62 10.57
CA GLU A 100 -2.74 3.64 9.95
C GLU A 100 -3.20 4.11 8.56
N GLY A 101 -4.35 3.65 8.05
CA GLY A 101 -4.74 3.90 6.66
C GLY A 101 -3.93 3.04 5.70
N ILE A 102 -3.11 3.64 4.84
CA ILE A 102 -2.30 2.89 3.86
C ILE A 102 -1.15 2.17 4.58
N ILE A 103 -1.11 0.84 4.47
CA ILE A 103 -0.04 0.03 5.08
C ILE A 103 1.12 -0.21 4.12
N THR A 104 0.80 -0.53 2.86
CA THR A 104 1.81 -0.76 1.81
C THR A 104 1.18 -0.66 0.41
N GLY A 105 2.04 -0.47 -0.59
CA GLY A 105 1.72 -0.41 -2.02
C GLY A 105 2.92 -0.91 -2.82
N TYR A 106 2.73 -1.87 -3.73
CA TYR A 106 3.84 -2.43 -4.50
C TYR A 106 3.40 -3.02 -5.86
N PRO A 107 4.30 -3.08 -6.86
CA PRO A 107 3.97 -3.59 -8.18
C PRO A 107 4.12 -5.12 -8.28
N GLY A 108 3.48 -5.71 -9.30
CA GLY A 108 3.69 -7.11 -9.68
C GLY A 108 2.84 -8.14 -8.92
N ALA A 109 1.63 -7.72 -8.52
CA ALA A 109 0.65 -8.60 -7.86
C ALA A 109 -0.28 -9.33 -8.84
#